data_AF-A0A518D5Z6-F1
#
_entry.id   AF-A0A518D5Z6-F1
#
_cell.length_a   1.000
_cell.length_b   1.000
_cell.length_c   1.000
_cell.angle_alpha   90.00
_cell.angle_beta   90.00
_cell.angle_gamma   90.00
#
_symmetry.space_group_name_H-M   'P 1'
#
loop_
_entity.id
_entity.type
_entity.pdbx_description
1 polymer ?
#
loop_
_entity_poly.entity_id
_entity_poly.type
_entity_poly.pdbx_seq_one_letter_code
_entity_poly.pdbx_strand_id
1 'polypeptide(L)'
;MRTLIRTLFGAVILGSLLALWASAYPGVLGDFGSQCVVFCLVRWPQVVLLLLLLLISPLLFWNILRKVFNTSRCGWLDFWLACTIPGVIALAWLTALTGTPKRLGFEYSRDAFDAQVAEARPSERPLALNKRLGIYQVDEWATDPRGGTYFRVNSGWDGAFGINFVSYGLVKDPNNKGTPFGAASYKLTPIDAGWHWFQASSDYH
;
A
#
# COMPACT_ATOMS: atom_id res chain seq x y z
N MET A 1 -28.38 1.67 19.77
CA MET A 1 -27.62 2.78 19.13
C MET A 1 -26.16 2.82 19.57
N ARG A 2 -25.84 2.88 20.88
CA ARG A 2 -24.45 2.89 21.38
C ARG A 2 -23.59 1.70 20.94
N THR A 3 -24.11 0.47 21.00
CA THR A 3 -23.37 -0.73 20.56
C THR A 3 -23.02 -0.66 19.08
N LEU A 4 -23.97 -0.24 18.23
CA LEU A 4 -23.75 -0.07 16.79
C LEU A 4 -22.64 0.95 16.48
N ILE A 5 -22.64 2.11 17.15
CA ILE A 5 -21.62 3.16 16.96
C ILE A 5 -20.24 2.63 17.36
N ARG A 6 -20.13 1.90 18.46
CA ARG A 6 -18.86 1.31 18.91
C ARG A 6 -18.35 0.23 17.94
N THR A 7 -19.24 -0.63 17.45
CA THR A 7 -18.87 -1.65 16.45
C THR A 7 -18.38 -1.01 15.15
N LEU A 8 -19.09 0.02 14.66
CA LEU A 8 -18.67 0.76 13.47
C LEU A 8 -17.32 1.45 13.68
N PHE A 9 -17.11 2.10 14.82
CA PHE A 9 -15.84 2.74 15.16
C PHE A 9 -14.68 1.74 15.18
N GLY A 10 -14.87 0.58 15.84
CA GLY A 10 -13.87 -0.48 15.87
C GLY A 10 -13.56 -1.04 14.48
N ALA A 11 -14.58 -1.24 13.64
CA ALA A 11 -14.41 -1.70 12.27
C ALA A 11 -13.66 -0.68 11.40
N VAL A 12 -13.95 0.62 11.55
CA VAL A 12 -13.23 1.69 10.82
C VAL A 12 -11.77 1.74 11.23
N ILE A 13 -11.46 1.73 12.53
CA ILE A 13 -10.07 1.73 13.01
C ILE A 13 -9.32 0.52 12.46
N LEU A 14 -9.90 -0.68 12.60
CA LEU A 14 -9.28 -1.90 12.12
C LEU A 14 -9.05 -1.85 10.60
N GLY A 15 -10.04 -1.41 9.84
CA GLY A 15 -9.94 -1.24 8.39
C GLY A 15 -8.86 -0.23 7.99
N SER A 16 -8.79 0.92 8.67
CA SER A 16 -7.74 1.92 8.44
C SER A 16 -6.35 1.39 8.77
N LEU A 17 -6.19 0.66 9.88
CA LEU A 17 -4.90 0.05 10.24
C LEU A 17 -4.47 -1.01 9.22
N LEU A 18 -5.39 -1.85 8.74
CA LEU A 18 -5.10 -2.83 7.69
C LEU A 18 -4.72 -2.16 6.37
N ALA A 19 -5.40 -1.07 5.99
CA ALA A 19 -5.06 -0.30 4.81
C ALA A 19 -3.66 0.33 4.91
N LEU A 20 -3.32 0.89 6.08
CA LEU A 20 -1.98 1.43 6.33
C LEU A 20 -0.90 0.35 6.30
N TRP A 21 -1.16 -0.80 6.91
CA TRP A 21 -0.27 -1.95 6.87
C TRP A 21 -0.05 -2.45 5.43
N ALA A 22 -1.12 -2.62 4.66
CA ALA A 22 -1.03 -3.01 3.26
C ALA A 22 -0.27 -1.99 2.41
N SER A 23 -0.42 -0.68 2.72
CA SER A 23 0.28 0.38 2.00
C SER A 23 1.79 0.38 2.20
N ALA A 24 2.29 -0.26 3.27
CA ALA A 24 3.72 -0.38 3.54
C ALA A 24 4.43 -1.39 2.61
N TYR A 25 3.68 -2.27 1.95
CA TYR A 25 4.20 -3.23 0.98
C TYR A 25 4.10 -2.67 -0.45
N PRO A 26 5.19 -2.69 -1.23
CA PRO A 26 5.14 -2.26 -2.62
C PRO A 26 4.38 -3.29 -3.47
N GLY A 27 3.75 -2.81 -4.54
CA GLY A 27 2.96 -3.66 -5.44
C GLY A 27 1.54 -3.97 -4.95
N VAL A 28 1.34 -4.22 -3.65
CA VAL A 28 0.01 -4.62 -3.11
C VAL A 28 -1.09 -3.63 -3.51
N LEU A 29 -0.92 -2.33 -3.26
CA LEU A 29 -1.95 -1.34 -3.66
C LEU A 29 -2.02 -1.07 -5.18
N GLY A 30 -0.91 -1.25 -5.89
CA GLY A 30 -0.86 -1.06 -7.36
C GLY A 30 -1.65 -2.16 -8.07
N ASP A 31 -1.42 -3.40 -7.67
CA ASP A 31 -2.11 -4.58 -8.19
C ASP A 31 -3.59 -4.59 -7.73
N PHE A 32 -3.88 -4.09 -6.52
CA PHE A 32 -5.26 -3.84 -6.10
C PHE A 32 -5.96 -2.83 -7.02
N GLY A 33 -5.27 -1.81 -7.53
CA GLY A 33 -5.86 -0.83 -8.46
C GLY A 33 -6.29 -1.44 -9.79
N SER A 34 -5.41 -2.25 -10.41
CA SER A 34 -5.71 -2.94 -11.67
C SER A 34 -6.78 -4.03 -11.49
N GLN A 35 -6.74 -4.77 -10.39
CA GLN A 35 -7.81 -5.70 -10.00
C GLN A 35 -9.11 -4.98 -9.66
N CYS A 36 -9.05 -3.79 -9.06
CA CYS A 36 -10.20 -2.94 -8.80
C CYS A 36 -10.83 -2.46 -10.10
N VAL A 37 -10.09 -2.23 -11.19
CA VAL A 37 -10.70 -1.90 -12.49
C VAL A 37 -11.49 -3.11 -13.03
N VAL A 38 -10.93 -4.33 -13.00
CA VAL A 38 -11.66 -5.55 -13.35
C VAL A 38 -12.87 -5.74 -12.45
N PHE A 39 -12.69 -5.55 -11.14
CA PHE A 39 -13.73 -5.67 -10.15
C PHE A 39 -14.80 -4.60 -10.38
N CYS A 40 -14.45 -3.36 -10.70
CA CYS A 40 -15.39 -2.30 -11.03
C CYS A 40 -16.13 -2.58 -12.34
N LEU A 41 -15.50 -3.23 -13.32
CA LEU A 41 -16.16 -3.60 -14.59
C LEU A 41 -17.10 -4.81 -14.41
N VAL A 42 -16.68 -5.83 -13.67
CA VAL A 42 -17.44 -7.08 -13.44
C VAL A 42 -18.48 -6.91 -12.32
N ARG A 43 -18.21 -6.07 -11.33
CA ARG A 43 -19.02 -5.79 -10.14
C ARG A 43 -19.50 -4.33 -10.10
N TRP A 44 -19.68 -3.72 -11.26
CA TRP A 44 -20.17 -2.34 -11.39
C TRP A 44 -21.45 -2.05 -10.58
N PRO A 45 -22.43 -2.98 -10.43
CA PRO A 45 -23.60 -2.71 -9.59
C PRO A 45 -23.25 -2.57 -8.11
N GLN A 46 -22.27 -3.36 -7.62
CA GLN A 46 -21.78 -3.24 -6.24
C GLN A 46 -20.99 -1.95 -6.02
N VAL A 47 -20.23 -1.49 -7.01
CA VAL A 47 -19.49 -0.21 -6.94
C VAL A 47 -20.43 0.98 -6.98
N VAL A 48 -21.46 0.96 -7.84
CA VAL A 48 -22.52 1.98 -7.85
C VAL A 48 -23.25 1.99 -6.50
N LEU A 49 -23.56 0.82 -5.93
CA LEU A 49 -24.15 0.73 -4.60
C LEU A 49 -23.23 1.33 -3.52
N LEU A 50 -21.92 1.03 -3.55
CA LEU A 50 -20.95 1.61 -2.61
C LEU A 50 -20.83 3.12 -2.76
N LEU A 51 -20.79 3.63 -4.00
CA LEU A 51 -20.76 5.07 -4.27
C LEU A 51 -22.04 5.75 -3.80
N LEU A 52 -23.21 5.16 -4.05
CA LEU A 52 -24.50 5.64 -3.53
C LEU A 52 -24.52 5.63 -2.00
N LEU A 53 -24.04 4.56 -1.36
CA LEU A 53 -23.90 4.51 0.09
C LEU A 53 -22.95 5.59 0.60
N LEU A 54 -21.85 5.86 -0.10
CA LEU A 54 -20.87 6.88 0.26
C LEU A 54 -21.41 8.30 0.06
N LEU A 55 -22.26 8.53 -0.97
CA LEU A 55 -22.96 9.79 -1.25
C LEU A 55 -24.12 10.05 -0.28
N ILE A 56 -24.79 8.98 0.16
CA ILE A 56 -25.89 9.02 1.12
C ILE A 56 -25.34 9.06 2.56
N SER A 57 -24.12 8.59 2.79
CA SER A 57 -23.47 8.59 4.11
C SER A 57 -23.43 9.96 4.80
N PRO A 58 -23.14 11.10 4.13
CA PRO A 58 -23.10 12.41 4.76
C PRO A 58 -24.52 12.89 5.07
N LEU A 59 -25.51 12.52 4.26
CA LEU A 59 -26.93 12.84 4.49
C LEU A 59 -27.49 12.04 5.67
N LEU A 60 -27.16 10.75 5.77
CA LEU A 60 -27.49 9.91 6.92
C LEU A 60 -26.77 10.39 8.17
N PHE A 61 -25.48 10.72 8.05
CA PHE A 61 -24.69 11.28 9.14
C PHE A 61 -25.27 12.62 9.62
N TRP A 62 -25.64 13.51 8.70
CA TRP A 62 -26.31 14.78 9.01
C TRP A 62 -27.65 14.56 9.69
N ASN A 63 -28.46 13.60 9.23
CA ASN A 63 -29.73 13.26 9.86
C ASN A 63 -29.55 12.62 11.25
N ILE A 64 -28.52 11.80 11.44
CA ILE A 64 -28.15 11.24 12.74
C ILE A 64 -27.67 12.36 13.67
N LEU A 65 -26.78 13.23 13.21
CA LEU A 65 -26.35 14.42 13.96
C LEU A 65 -27.55 15.27 14.36
N ARG A 66 -28.47 15.56 13.42
CA ARG A 66 -29.68 16.32 13.70
C ARG A 66 -30.53 15.65 14.77
N LYS A 67 -30.75 14.33 14.71
CA LYS A 67 -31.45 13.58 15.76
C LYS A 67 -30.69 13.56 17.08
N VAL A 68 -29.37 13.44 17.06
CA VAL A 68 -28.48 13.47 18.23
C VAL A 68 -28.54 14.82 18.93
N PHE A 69 -28.49 15.92 18.19
CA PHE A 69 -28.60 17.28 18.72
C PHE A 69 -30.02 17.60 19.22
N ASN A 70 -31.06 17.06 18.56
CA ASN A 70 -32.45 17.30 18.98
C ASN A 70 -32.91 16.40 20.14
N THR A 71 -32.17 15.34 20.46
CA THR A 71 -32.48 14.46 21.58
C THR A 71 -31.55 14.81 22.74
N SER A 72 -32.09 15.37 23.81
CA SER A 72 -31.39 15.85 25.02
C SER A 72 -30.61 14.77 25.82
N ARG A 73 -30.35 13.60 25.23
CA ARG A 73 -29.74 12.42 25.85
C ARG A 73 -28.56 11.85 25.06
N CYS A 74 -28.09 12.50 24.00
CA CYS A 74 -26.84 12.04 23.39
C CYS A 74 -25.68 12.38 24.32
N GLY A 75 -24.99 11.36 24.81
CA GLY A 75 -23.85 11.56 25.69
C GLY A 75 -22.72 12.21 24.90
N TRP A 76 -22.00 13.15 25.51
CA TRP A 76 -20.82 13.81 24.94
C TRP A 76 -19.85 12.83 24.24
N LEU A 77 -19.66 11.64 24.81
CA LEU A 77 -18.85 10.56 24.24
C LEU A 77 -19.33 10.05 22.86
N ASP A 78 -20.65 9.94 22.66
CA ASP A 78 -21.22 9.44 21.40
C ASP A 78 -21.00 10.46 20.26
N PHE A 79 -20.99 11.76 20.59
CA PHE A 79 -20.67 12.84 19.65
C PHE A 79 -19.19 12.81 19.24
N TRP A 80 -18.26 12.68 20.19
CA TRP A 80 -16.82 12.56 19.88
C TRP A 80 -16.50 11.34 19.03
N LEU A 81 -17.10 10.18 19.32
CA LEU A 81 -16.94 8.99 18.49
C LEU A 81 -17.41 9.22 17.05
N ALA A 82 -18.54 9.90 16.86
CA ALA A 82 -19.04 10.22 15.52
C ALA A 82 -18.10 11.17 14.74
N CYS A 83 -17.49 12.16 15.41
CA CYS A 83 -16.57 13.11 14.79
C CYS A 83 -15.16 12.53 14.53
N THR A 84 -14.71 11.57 15.34
CA THR A 84 -13.38 10.97 15.19
C THR A 84 -13.28 10.01 14.00
N ILE A 85 -14.37 9.33 13.62
CA ILE A 85 -14.41 8.42 12.45
C ILE A 85 -13.88 9.07 11.16
N PRO A 86 -14.44 10.20 10.68
CA PRO A 86 -13.94 10.84 9.46
C PRO A 86 -12.50 11.37 9.65
N GLY A 87 -12.13 11.80 10.85
CA GLY A 87 -10.78 12.22 11.18
C GLY A 87 -9.76 11.09 11.02
N VAL A 88 -10.06 9.89 11.52
CA VAL A 88 -9.22 8.69 11.38
C VAL A 88 -9.09 8.28 9.92
N ILE A 89 -10.19 8.28 9.17
CA ILE A 89 -10.18 7.93 7.73
C ILE A 89 -9.33 8.94 6.95
N ALA A 90 -9.52 10.24 7.17
CA ALA A 90 -8.77 11.30 6.51
C ALA A 90 -7.27 11.21 6.85
N LEU A 91 -6.94 10.99 8.12
CA LEU A 91 -5.56 10.83 8.55
C LEU A 91 -4.90 9.60 7.91
N ALA A 92 -5.58 8.44 7.94
CA ALA A 92 -5.08 7.22 7.31
C ALA A 92 -4.84 7.44 5.81
N TRP A 93 -5.79 8.06 5.11
CA TRP A 93 -5.64 8.41 3.70
C TRP A 93 -4.44 9.32 3.45
N LEU A 94 -4.30 10.41 4.21
CA LEU A 94 -3.19 11.34 4.08
C LEU A 94 -1.85 10.65 4.31
N THR A 95 -1.73 9.81 5.34
CA THR A 95 -0.50 9.05 5.60
C THR A 95 -0.19 8.04 4.50
N ALA A 96 -1.20 7.40 3.90
CA ALA A 96 -1.00 6.51 2.76
C ALA A 96 -0.51 7.28 1.52
N LEU A 97 -1.07 8.46 1.24
CA LEU A 97 -0.66 9.32 0.12
C LEU A 97 0.77 9.83 0.26
N THR A 98 1.19 10.20 1.47
CA THR A 98 2.57 10.69 1.71
C THR A 98 3.60 9.57 1.68
N GLY A 99 3.19 8.30 1.53
CA GLY A 99 4.07 7.14 1.56
C GLY A 99 4.72 6.91 2.92
N THR A 100 4.18 7.52 4.00
CA THR A 100 4.75 7.40 5.35
C THR A 100 4.84 5.94 5.82
N PRO A 101 3.83 5.08 5.63
CA PRO A 101 3.93 3.67 6.01
C PRO A 101 5.05 2.92 5.29
N LYS A 102 5.29 3.23 4.00
CA LYS A 102 6.39 2.63 3.22
C LYS A 102 7.75 3.02 3.79
N ARG A 103 7.92 4.31 4.12
CA ARG A 103 9.16 4.82 4.73
C ARG A 103 9.42 4.17 6.09
N LEU A 104 8.42 4.14 6.97
CA LEU A 104 8.55 3.52 8.29
C LEU A 104 8.81 2.02 8.21
N GLY A 105 8.13 1.31 7.31
CA GLY A 105 8.36 -0.13 7.08
C GLY A 105 9.79 -0.43 6.62
N PHE A 106 10.30 0.40 5.70
CA PHE A 106 11.69 0.31 5.25
C PHE A 106 12.67 0.67 6.35
N GLU A 107 12.46 1.78 7.06
CA GLU A 107 13.33 2.24 8.15
C GLU A 107 13.48 1.17 9.23
N TYR A 108 12.39 0.52 9.63
CA TYR A 108 12.42 -0.62 10.55
C TYR A 108 13.22 -1.82 10.02
N SER A 109 13.20 -2.05 8.70
CA SER A 109 13.88 -3.19 8.07
C SER A 109 15.28 -2.86 7.56
N ARG A 110 15.71 -1.59 7.66
CA ARG A 110 16.89 -1.05 6.98
C ARG A 110 18.16 -1.80 7.34
N ASP A 111 18.40 -2.05 8.62
CA ASP A 111 19.61 -2.73 9.08
C ASP A 111 19.76 -4.14 8.48
N ALA A 112 18.64 -4.86 8.30
CA ALA A 112 18.65 -6.19 7.68
C ALA A 112 19.00 -6.11 6.19
N PHE A 113 18.55 -5.07 5.50
CA PHE A 113 18.89 -4.82 4.10
C PHE A 113 20.34 -4.36 3.95
N ASP A 114 20.80 -3.41 4.76
CA ASP A 114 22.18 -2.92 4.73
C ASP A 114 23.18 -4.06 5.04
N ALA A 115 22.87 -4.94 6.00
CA ALA A 115 23.65 -6.15 6.26
C ALA A 115 23.67 -7.11 5.06
N GLN A 116 22.52 -7.32 4.40
CA GLN A 116 22.44 -8.17 3.22
C GLN A 116 23.20 -7.58 2.02
N VAL A 117 23.25 -6.25 1.89
CA VAL A 117 24.07 -5.56 0.88
C VAL A 117 25.57 -5.72 1.18
N ALA A 118 25.99 -5.70 2.45
CA ALA A 118 27.38 -5.91 2.83
C ALA A 118 27.88 -7.33 2.51
N GLU A 119 26.99 -8.33 2.59
CA GLU A 119 27.29 -9.73 2.28
C GLU A 119 27.08 -10.10 0.79
N ALA A 120 26.41 -9.22 0.04
CA ALA A 120 26.04 -9.46 -1.35
C ALA A 120 27.28 -9.59 -2.24
N ARG A 121 27.39 -10.73 -2.94
CA ARG A 121 28.31 -10.90 -4.06
C ARG A 121 27.70 -10.38 -5.37
N PRO A 122 28.47 -9.76 -6.26
CA PRO A 122 27.95 -9.35 -7.56
C PRO A 122 27.35 -10.54 -8.32
N SER A 123 26.09 -10.43 -8.71
CA SER A 123 25.35 -11.37 -9.55
C SER A 123 24.46 -10.60 -10.51
N GLU A 124 24.80 -10.63 -11.80
CA GLU A 124 23.99 -9.97 -12.84
C GLU A 124 22.64 -10.66 -13.06
N ARG A 125 22.55 -11.94 -12.68
CA ARG A 125 21.33 -12.74 -12.79
C ARG A 125 20.59 -12.75 -11.46
N PRO A 126 19.25 -12.64 -11.46
CA PRO A 126 18.44 -12.88 -10.28
C PRO A 126 18.76 -14.22 -9.62
N LEU A 127 19.08 -14.17 -8.33
CA LEU A 127 19.28 -15.34 -7.49
C LEU A 127 18.16 -15.41 -6.46
N ALA A 128 17.64 -16.61 -6.25
CA ALA A 128 16.66 -16.85 -5.20
C ALA A 128 17.28 -16.56 -3.83
N LEU A 129 16.64 -15.66 -3.07
CA LEU A 129 16.98 -15.37 -1.69
C LEU A 129 16.00 -16.05 -0.73
N ASN A 130 14.69 -15.98 -1.02
CA ASN A 130 13.59 -16.53 -0.22
C ASN A 130 13.73 -16.28 1.29
N LYS A 131 14.17 -15.07 1.67
CA LYS A 131 14.51 -14.71 3.05
C LYS A 131 13.67 -13.53 3.50
N ARG A 132 13.29 -13.55 4.77
CA ARG A 132 12.62 -12.41 5.40
C ARG A 132 13.66 -11.40 5.88
N LEU A 133 13.60 -10.17 5.37
CA LEU A 133 14.41 -9.03 5.79
C LEU A 133 13.49 -8.01 6.48
N GLY A 134 13.50 -8.01 7.81
CA GLY A 134 12.57 -7.23 8.63
C GLY A 134 11.11 -7.64 8.41
N ILE A 135 10.29 -6.71 7.92
CA ILE A 135 8.89 -7.01 7.57
C ILE A 135 8.73 -7.57 6.15
N TYR A 136 9.74 -7.47 5.30
CA TYR A 136 9.65 -7.84 3.89
C TYR A 136 10.07 -9.29 3.67
N GLN A 137 9.28 -10.03 2.89
CA GLN A 137 9.71 -11.30 2.31
C GLN A 137 10.39 -11.00 0.99
N VAL A 138 11.67 -11.34 0.85
CA VAL A 138 12.45 -11.16 -0.37
C VAL A 138 12.57 -12.50 -1.07
N ASP A 139 12.07 -12.58 -2.30
CA ASP A 139 12.10 -13.82 -3.09
C ASP A 139 13.39 -13.93 -3.90
N GLU A 140 13.80 -12.85 -4.57
CA GLU A 140 15.01 -12.78 -5.39
C GLU A 140 15.83 -11.52 -5.13
N TRP A 141 17.11 -11.59 -5.45
CA TRP A 141 18.01 -10.45 -5.44
C TRP A 141 19.01 -10.50 -6.59
N ALA A 142 19.52 -9.33 -6.99
CA ALA A 142 20.51 -9.20 -8.06
C ALA A 142 21.30 -7.90 -7.90
N THR A 143 22.48 -7.85 -8.49
CA THR A 143 23.25 -6.61 -8.64
C THR A 143 23.34 -6.24 -10.11
N ASP A 144 23.04 -4.99 -10.45
CA ASP A 144 23.32 -4.46 -11.77
C ASP A 144 24.83 -4.22 -11.92
N PRO A 145 25.46 -4.57 -13.06
CA PRO A 145 26.85 -4.21 -13.38
C PRO A 145 27.20 -2.72 -13.15
N ARG A 146 26.20 -1.84 -13.18
CA ARG A 146 26.30 -0.39 -12.98
C ARG A 146 26.28 0.03 -11.51
N GLY A 147 26.13 -0.91 -10.57
CA GLY A 147 26.32 -0.70 -9.12
C GLY A 147 25.09 -0.90 -8.24
N GLY A 148 23.88 -0.92 -8.79
CA GLY A 148 22.66 -1.03 -7.97
C GLY A 148 22.40 -2.44 -7.45
N THR A 149 22.04 -2.59 -6.17
CA THR A 149 21.65 -3.89 -5.57
C THR A 149 20.15 -3.93 -5.33
N TYR A 150 19.48 -4.85 -6.03
CA TYR A 150 18.02 -4.95 -6.09
C TYR A 150 17.53 -6.16 -5.30
N PHE A 151 16.48 -5.98 -4.53
CA PHE A 151 15.77 -7.00 -3.77
C PHE A 151 14.30 -7.00 -4.18
N ARG A 152 13.84 -8.07 -4.82
CA ARG A 152 12.45 -8.24 -5.19
C ARG A 152 11.67 -8.72 -3.97
N VAL A 153 10.56 -8.04 -3.67
CA VAL A 153 9.70 -8.37 -2.52
C VAL A 153 8.32 -8.83 -2.95
N ASN A 154 7.91 -8.46 -4.17
CA ASN A 154 6.67 -8.92 -4.76
C ASN A 154 6.83 -8.93 -6.28
N SER A 155 6.09 -9.80 -6.93
CA SER A 155 5.95 -9.81 -8.38
C SER A 155 4.55 -10.29 -8.75
N GLY A 156 4.03 -9.80 -9.86
CA GLY A 156 2.67 -10.09 -10.26
C GLY A 156 2.36 -9.58 -11.64
N TRP A 157 1.19 -9.99 -12.13
CA TRP A 157 0.67 -9.50 -13.39
C TRP A 157 0.06 -8.11 -13.20
N ASP A 158 0.50 -7.15 -14.01
CA ASP A 158 -0.06 -5.81 -14.07
C ASP A 158 -1.18 -5.74 -15.12
N GLY A 159 -2.16 -4.90 -14.81
CA GLY A 159 -3.34 -4.69 -15.62
C GLY A 159 -4.45 -5.74 -15.41
N ALA A 160 -5.66 -5.31 -15.77
CA ALA A 160 -6.89 -6.09 -15.69
C ALA A 160 -6.86 -7.45 -16.41
N PHE A 161 -5.99 -7.58 -17.40
CA PHE A 161 -5.89 -8.75 -18.27
C PHE A 161 -4.55 -9.48 -18.14
N GLY A 162 -3.70 -9.07 -17.18
CA GLY A 162 -2.43 -9.72 -16.87
C GLY A 162 -1.50 -9.89 -18.07
N ILE A 163 -1.39 -8.85 -18.89
CA ILE A 163 -0.55 -8.89 -20.10
C ILE A 163 0.93 -8.66 -19.74
N ASN A 164 1.17 -7.93 -18.64
CA ASN A 164 2.48 -7.46 -18.27
C ASN A 164 2.92 -8.05 -16.93
N PHE A 165 4.16 -8.48 -16.80
CA PHE A 165 4.67 -8.98 -15.51
C PHE A 165 5.54 -7.92 -14.85
N VAL A 166 5.17 -7.51 -13.63
CA VAL A 166 5.80 -6.43 -12.89
C VAL A 166 6.44 -6.96 -11.62
N SER A 167 7.69 -6.57 -11.42
CA SER A 167 8.47 -6.80 -10.20
C SER A 167 8.50 -5.53 -9.36
N TYR A 168 8.30 -5.70 -8.06
CA TYR A 168 8.36 -4.64 -7.06
C TYR A 168 9.40 -4.97 -6.01
N GLY A 169 10.10 -3.95 -5.52
CA GLY A 169 11.17 -4.19 -4.57
C GLY A 169 11.88 -2.96 -4.06
N LEU A 170 12.98 -3.22 -3.38
CA LEU A 170 13.89 -2.23 -2.82
C LEU A 170 15.22 -2.28 -3.57
N VAL A 171 15.82 -1.13 -3.80
CA VAL A 171 17.13 -1.04 -4.44
C VAL A 171 18.02 -0.04 -3.71
N LYS A 172 19.26 -0.47 -3.48
CA LYS A 172 20.34 0.40 -3.01
C LYS A 172 21.12 0.94 -4.20
N ASP A 173 21.27 2.25 -4.24
CA ASP A 173 22.07 2.99 -5.23
C ASP A 173 21.72 2.61 -6.69
N PRO A 174 20.44 2.75 -7.09
CA PRO A 174 19.99 2.36 -8.43
C PRO A 174 20.65 3.22 -9.52
N ASN A 175 20.66 2.69 -10.74
CA ASN A 175 20.89 3.48 -11.94
C ASN A 175 19.56 3.75 -12.65
N ASN A 176 19.54 4.73 -13.57
CA ASN A 176 18.32 5.15 -14.28
C ASN A 176 18.06 4.39 -15.60
N LYS A 177 18.83 3.34 -15.91
CA LYS A 177 18.78 2.67 -17.22
C LYS A 177 17.98 1.37 -17.21
N GLY A 178 17.67 0.78 -16.06
CA GLY A 178 16.86 -0.45 -15.95
C GLY A 178 17.20 -1.27 -14.71
N THR A 179 16.66 -2.48 -14.64
CA THR A 179 16.91 -3.43 -13.54
C THR A 179 17.20 -4.83 -14.08
N PRO A 180 17.84 -5.70 -13.27
CA PRO A 180 17.93 -7.14 -13.56
C PRO A 180 16.58 -7.86 -13.64
N PHE A 181 15.49 -7.22 -13.19
CA PHE A 181 14.13 -7.77 -13.15
C PHE A 181 13.22 -7.27 -14.29
N GLY A 182 13.78 -6.49 -15.22
CA GLY A 182 13.03 -5.91 -16.33
C GLY A 182 13.47 -4.47 -16.63
N ALA A 183 13.23 -4.04 -17.86
CA ALA A 183 13.61 -2.73 -18.37
C ALA A 183 12.49 -2.01 -19.15
N ALA A 184 11.33 -2.65 -19.36
CA ALA A 184 10.28 -2.13 -20.23
C ALA A 184 9.60 -0.88 -19.65
N SER A 185 9.35 -0.91 -18.35
CA SER A 185 8.84 0.22 -17.58
C SER A 185 9.51 0.18 -16.23
N TYR A 186 10.38 1.15 -15.96
CA TYR A 186 11.17 1.20 -14.73
C TYR A 186 10.94 2.51 -14.01
N LYS A 187 10.41 2.41 -12.79
CA LYS A 187 10.11 3.55 -11.92
C LYS A 187 10.86 3.42 -10.62
N LEU A 188 11.46 4.53 -10.19
CA LEU A 188 12.15 4.67 -8.93
C LEU A 188 11.43 5.68 -8.05
N THR A 189 11.20 5.34 -6.79
CA THR A 189 10.69 6.27 -5.79
C THR A 189 11.68 6.36 -4.62
N PRO A 190 12.25 7.54 -4.34
CA PRO A 190 13.25 7.68 -3.28
C PRO A 190 12.66 7.43 -1.89
N ILE A 191 13.44 6.75 -1.04
CA ILE A 191 13.11 6.51 0.37
C ILE A 191 14.04 7.35 1.24
N ASP A 192 15.28 6.90 1.44
CA ASP A 192 16.33 7.57 2.22
C ASP A 192 17.71 6.92 1.95
N ALA A 193 18.80 7.66 2.14
CA ALA A 193 20.18 7.18 2.16
C ALA A 193 20.56 6.25 0.98
N GLY A 194 20.19 6.63 -0.25
CA GLY A 194 20.47 5.84 -1.47
C GLY A 194 19.48 4.71 -1.74
N TRP A 195 18.56 4.43 -0.81
CA TRP A 195 17.51 3.43 -1.00
C TRP A 195 16.30 4.00 -1.76
N HIS A 196 15.80 3.20 -2.69
CA HIS A 196 14.63 3.50 -3.50
C HIS A 196 13.70 2.29 -3.54
N TRP A 197 12.40 2.56 -3.67
CA TRP A 197 11.47 1.57 -4.19
C TRP A 197 11.63 1.48 -5.70
N PHE A 198 11.69 0.27 -6.23
CA PHE A 198 11.59 0.06 -7.67
C PHE A 198 10.31 -0.66 -8.06
N GLN A 199 9.83 -0.31 -9.24
CA GLN A 199 8.84 -1.05 -10.00
C GLN A 199 9.42 -1.26 -11.40
N ALA A 200 9.49 -2.50 -11.85
CA ALA A 200 10.03 -2.85 -13.15
C ALA A 200 9.09 -3.82 -13.88
N SER A 201 8.67 -3.47 -15.11
CA SER A 201 7.97 -4.41 -15.99
C SER A 201 8.95 -5.19 -16.86
N SER A 202 8.68 -6.48 -17.06
CA SER A 202 9.51 -7.38 -17.87
C SER A 202 9.06 -7.49 -19.33
N ASP A 203 8.15 -6.63 -19.79
CA ASP A 203 7.59 -6.74 -21.15
C ASP A 203 8.60 -6.33 -22.22
N TYR A 204 9.43 -7.25 -22.65
CA TYR A 204 9.99 -7.38 -24.00
C TYR A 204 11.00 -8.52 -23.98
N HIS A 205 10.55 -9.72 -24.39
CA HIS A 205 11.29 -10.65 -25.25
C HIS A 205 10.29 -11.51 -26.03
#